data_AF-A0A0A8EDR6-F1
#
_entry.id   AF-A0A0A8EDR6-F1
#
_cell.length_a   1.000
_cell.length_b   1.000
_cell.length_c   1.000
_cell.angle_alpha   90.00
_cell.angle_beta   90.00
_cell.angle_gamma   90.00
#
_symmetry.space_group_name_H-M   'P 1'
#
loop_
_entity.id
_entity.type
_entity.pdbx_description
1 polymer ?
#
loop_
_entity_poly.entity_id
_entity_poly.type
_entity_poly.pdbx_seq_one_letter_code
_entity_poly.pdbx_strand_id
1 'polypeptide(L)'
;MKLLKKKRRKTLLDEIQSMTRRERVLIILKSKEWVSSHELAHELVGGTGFSTRLSELRRAGHTIESRLRNNNSSDLVYEYRLLRNGA
;
A
#
# COMPACT_ATOMS: atom_id res chain seq x y z
N MET A 1 -16.15 23.32 -33.42
CA MET A 1 -15.67 23.29 -32.02
C MET A 1 -15.88 21.90 -31.42
N LYS A 2 -14.85 21.06 -31.20
CA LYS A 2 -14.96 19.82 -30.40
C LYS A 2 -13.58 19.41 -29.85
N LEU A 3 -13.25 19.85 -28.65
CA LEU A 3 -12.05 19.41 -27.89
C LEU A 3 -12.41 19.23 -26.40
N LEU A 4 -13.27 18.25 -26.09
CA LEU A 4 -13.67 17.94 -24.71
C LEU A 4 -13.11 16.61 -24.17
N LYS A 5 -12.27 15.88 -24.94
CA LYS A 5 -11.76 14.56 -24.51
C LYS A 5 -10.44 14.60 -23.74
N LYS A 6 -9.69 15.72 -23.75
CA LYS A 6 -8.37 15.82 -23.11
C LYS A 6 -8.42 16.08 -21.59
N LYS A 7 -9.48 16.74 -21.10
CA LYS A 7 -9.56 17.17 -19.70
C LYS A 7 -9.77 16.00 -18.72
N ARG A 8 -10.61 15.01 -19.07
CA ARG A 8 -10.91 13.84 -18.22
C ARG A 8 -9.73 12.88 -17.99
N ARG A 9 -8.83 12.71 -18.97
CA ARG A 9 -7.64 11.84 -18.81
C ARG A 9 -6.63 12.40 -17.83
N LYS A 10 -6.51 13.72 -17.76
CA LYS A 10 -5.58 14.40 -16.86
C LYS A 10 -6.03 14.27 -15.41
N THR A 11 -7.33 14.41 -15.13
CA THR A 11 -7.91 14.29 -13.78
C THR A 11 -7.75 12.90 -13.18
N LEU A 12 -7.92 11.83 -13.97
CA LEU A 12 -7.67 10.45 -13.52
C LEU A 12 -6.19 10.18 -13.27
N LEU A 13 -5.30 10.67 -14.13
CA LEU A 13 -3.85 10.58 -13.92
C LEU A 13 -3.39 11.39 -12.71
N ASP A 14 -3.98 12.57 -12.49
CA ASP A 14 -3.75 13.42 -11.33
C ASP A 14 -4.33 12.78 -10.05
N GLU A 15 -5.48 12.09 -10.09
CA GLU A 15 -6.03 11.30 -8.96
C GLU A 15 -5.13 10.10 -8.62
N ILE A 16 -4.62 9.41 -9.64
CA ILE A 16 -3.68 8.29 -9.48
C ILE A 16 -2.31 8.80 -8.99
N GLN A 17 -1.90 10.01 -9.36
CA GLN A 17 -0.71 10.70 -8.86
C GLN A 17 -0.93 11.34 -7.48
N SER A 18 -2.17 11.71 -7.13
CA SER A 18 -2.55 12.28 -5.83
C SER A 18 -2.81 11.21 -4.78
N MET A 19 -3.03 9.95 -5.19
CA MET A 19 -2.97 8.82 -4.29
C MET A 19 -1.60 8.80 -3.64
N THR A 20 -1.59 9.20 -2.38
CA THR A 20 -0.40 9.21 -1.56
C THR A 20 0.15 7.79 -1.51
N ARG A 21 1.48 7.65 -1.44
CA ARG A 21 2.14 6.35 -1.20
C ARG A 21 1.50 5.60 -0.03
N ARG A 22 0.96 6.33 0.95
CA ARG A 22 0.17 5.82 2.09
C ARG A 22 -1.14 5.13 1.67
N GLU A 23 -1.93 5.73 0.80
CA GLU A 23 -3.20 5.15 0.31
C GLU A 23 -2.97 3.91 -0.55
N ARG A 24 -1.88 3.89 -1.34
CA ARG A 24 -1.48 2.70 -2.09
C ARG A 24 -1.20 1.51 -1.17
N VAL A 25 -0.41 1.73 -0.12
CA VAL A 25 -0.15 0.70 0.92
C VAL A 25 -1.45 0.24 1.56
N LEU A 26 -2.37 1.16 1.89
CA LEU A 26 -3.65 0.80 2.49
C LEU A 26 -4.50 -0.09 1.55
N ILE A 27 -4.55 0.21 0.25
CA ILE A 27 -5.29 -0.59 -0.72
C ILE A 27 -4.70 -1.99 -0.85
N ILE A 28 -3.36 -2.09 -0.90
CA ILE A 28 -2.68 -3.38 -0.98
C ILE A 28 -3.01 -4.22 0.26
N LEU A 29 -2.93 -3.63 1.46
CA LEU A 29 -3.30 -4.31 2.70
C LEU A 29 -4.80 -4.68 2.79
N LYS A 30 -5.68 -4.00 2.04
CA LYS A 30 -7.10 -4.36 1.94
C LYS A 30 -7.37 -5.45 0.91
N SER A 31 -6.49 -5.63 -0.06
CA SER A 31 -6.67 -6.56 -1.18
C SER A 31 -6.44 -8.03 -0.81
N LYS A 32 -5.65 -8.29 0.24
CA LYS A 32 -5.29 -9.63 0.71
C LYS A 32 -5.34 -9.67 2.23
N GLU A 33 -5.52 -10.86 2.77
CA GLU A 33 -5.42 -11.04 4.22
C GLU A 33 -4.00 -10.75 4.70
N TRP A 34 -2.98 -11.27 4.02
CA TRP A 34 -1.57 -11.05 4.33
C TRP A 34 -0.82 -10.58 3.10
N VAL A 35 0.05 -9.59 3.27
CA VAL A 35 0.87 -8.98 2.22
C VAL A 35 2.33 -9.00 2.64
N SER A 36 3.22 -9.48 1.77
CA SER A 36 4.65 -9.53 2.07
C SER A 36 5.34 -8.16 2.01
N SER A 37 6.46 -8.02 2.72
CA SER A 37 7.34 -6.85 2.65
C SER A 37 7.85 -6.59 1.23
N HIS A 38 8.08 -7.64 0.44
CA HIS A 38 8.50 -7.54 -0.95
C HIS A 38 7.43 -6.90 -1.84
N GLU A 39 6.17 -7.31 -1.69
CA GLU A 39 5.04 -6.72 -2.43
C GLU A 39 4.88 -5.23 -2.07
N LEU A 40 4.96 -4.90 -0.78
CA LEU A 40 4.88 -3.51 -0.33
C LEU A 40 6.05 -2.65 -0.83
N ALA A 41 7.25 -3.22 -0.91
CA ALA A 41 8.44 -2.53 -1.41
C ALA A 41 8.38 -2.30 -2.92
N HIS A 42 7.89 -3.29 -3.69
CA HIS A 42 7.75 -3.23 -5.14
C HIS A 42 6.76 -2.13 -5.56
N GLU A 43 5.59 -2.08 -4.90
CA GLU A 43 4.53 -1.12 -5.23
C GLU A 43 4.89 0.34 -4.94
N LEU A 44 5.89 0.58 -4.09
CA LEU A 44 6.35 1.92 -3.74
C LEU A 44 7.54 2.42 -4.58
N VAL A 45 8.01 1.64 -5.55
CA VAL A 45 9.12 1.99 -6.47
C VAL A 45 10.40 2.39 -5.70
N GLY A 46 10.58 1.89 -4.47
CA GLY A 46 11.64 2.36 -3.58
C GLY A 46 11.65 1.63 -2.24
N GLY A 47 12.27 0.45 -2.26
CA GLY A 47 12.67 -0.53 -1.23
C GLY A 47 12.36 -0.35 0.28
N THR A 48 12.24 0.87 0.80
CA THR A 48 12.15 1.14 2.24
C THR A 48 11.02 2.08 2.63
N GLY A 49 10.33 2.70 1.67
CA GLY A 49 9.29 3.68 1.96
C GLY A 49 8.04 3.10 2.64
N PHE A 50 7.81 1.79 2.55
CA PHE A 50 6.59 1.17 3.04
C PHE A 50 6.51 1.14 4.57
N SER A 51 7.63 0.98 5.28
CA SER A 51 7.66 0.96 6.75
C SER A 51 7.20 2.29 7.34
N THR A 52 7.61 3.41 6.73
CA THR A 52 7.13 4.76 7.07
C THR A 52 5.62 4.87 6.83
N ARG A 53 5.11 4.35 5.70
CA ARG A 53 3.67 4.38 5.41
C ARG A 53 2.84 3.50 6.34
N LEU A 54 3.34 2.32 6.71
CA LEU A 54 2.72 1.48 7.73
C LEU A 54 2.63 2.23 9.06
N SER A 55 3.70 2.96 9.44
CA SER A 55 3.71 3.79 10.65
C SER A 55 2.73 4.95 10.58
N GLU A 56 2.61 5.63 9.43
CA GLU A 56 1.61 6.67 9.20
C GLU A 56 0.17 6.14 9.27
N LEU A 57 -0.09 4.94 8.73
CA LEU A 57 -1.40 4.30 8.81
C LEU A 57 -1.75 3.94 10.26
N ARG A 58 -0.79 3.43 11.04
CA ARG A 58 -0.97 3.19 12.48
C ARG A 58 -1.32 4.46 13.24
N ARG A 59 -0.64 5.57 12.96
CA ARG A 59 -0.94 6.88 13.55
C ARG A 59 -2.31 7.43 13.12
N ALA A 60 -2.80 7.04 11.95
CA ALA A 60 -4.13 7.39 11.46
C ALA A 60 -5.26 6.50 12.04
N GLY A 61 -4.94 5.58 12.97
CA GLY A 61 -5.91 4.71 13.63
C GLY A 61 -6.04 3.31 13.02
N HIS A 62 -5.32 3.01 11.93
CA HIS A 62 -5.38 1.67 11.34
C HIS A 62 -4.54 0.67 12.15
N THR A 63 -5.18 -0.38 12.62
CA THR A 63 -4.45 -1.47 13.29
C THR A 63 -3.84 -2.42 12.25
N ILE A 64 -2.51 -2.55 12.27
CA ILE A 64 -1.76 -3.38 11.33
C ILE A 64 -0.93 -4.39 12.11
N GLU A 65 -1.24 -5.67 11.91
CA GLU A 65 -0.47 -6.79 12.46
C GLU A 65 0.65 -7.17 11.50
N SER A 66 1.78 -7.58 12.07
CA SER A 66 2.93 -8.08 11.31
C SER A 66 3.31 -9.46 11.83
N ARG A 67 3.58 -10.39 10.94
CA ARG A 67 4.14 -11.72 11.27
C ARG A 67 5.38 -12.00 10.44
N LEU A 68 6.22 -12.89 10.93
CA LEU A 68 7.33 -13.43 10.17
C LEU A 68 6.89 -14.78 9.60
N ARG A 69 6.88 -14.89 8.27
CA ARG A 69 6.61 -16.15 7.58
C ARG A 69 7.93 -16.78 7.16
N ASN A 70 8.12 -18.04 7.56
CA ASN A 70 9.16 -18.87 6.98
C ASN A 70 8.68 -19.35 5.60
N ASN A 71 9.41 -19.02 4.55
CA ASN A 71 9.03 -19.36 3.18
C ASN A 71 9.79 -20.57 2.64
N ASN A 72 10.13 -21.59 3.45
CA ASN A 72 10.82 -22.85 3.08
C ASN A 72 12.20 -22.71 2.38
N SER A 73 12.49 -21.60 1.72
CA SER A 73 13.81 -21.00 1.55
C SER A 73 14.17 -20.34 2.87
N SER A 74 15.43 -20.38 3.27
CA SER A 74 15.97 -19.77 4.50
C SER A 74 15.74 -18.25 4.66
N ASP A 75 14.94 -17.64 3.78
CA ASP A 75 14.52 -16.26 3.82
C ASP A 75 13.24 -16.09 4.65
N LEU A 76 13.40 -15.43 5.79
CA LEU A 76 12.29 -15.00 6.62
C LEU A 76 11.66 -13.75 5.98
N VAL A 77 10.39 -13.86 5.60
CA VAL A 77 9.66 -12.76 4.95
C VAL A 77 8.67 -12.17 5.95
N TYR A 78 8.73 -10.85 6.15
CA TYR A 78 7.71 -10.15 6.92
C TYR A 78 6.42 -10.07 6.11
N GLU A 79 5.30 -10.43 6.72
CA GLU A 79 3.96 -10.23 6.18
C GLU A 79 3.17 -9.28 7.09
N TYR A 80 2.31 -8.48 6.48
CA TYR A 80 1.49 -7.48 7.14
C TYR A 80 0.02 -7.68 6.79
N ARG A 81 -0.85 -7.46 7.76
CA ARG A 81 -2.31 -7.46 7.56
C ARG A 81 -2.98 -6.26 8.19
N LEU A 82 -3.97 -5.72 7.51
CA LEU A 82 -4.87 -4.73 8.10
C LEU A 82 -5.94 -5.47 8.93
N LEU A 83 -6.03 -5.15 10.22
CA LEU A 83 -7.10 -5.67 11.06
C LEU A 83 -8.36 -4.84 10.82
N ARG A 84 -9.49 -5.51 10.64
CA ARG A 84 -10.80 -4.85 10.43
C ARG A 84 -11.33 -4.15 11.70
N ASN A 85 -10.71 -4.37 12.85
CA ASN A 85 -11.20 -3.90 14.16
C ASN A 85 -10.43 -2.69 14.72
N GLY A 86 -9.74 -1.92 13.87
CA GLY A 86 -9.10 -0.66 14.28
C GLY A 86 -9.93 0.55 13.86
N ALA A 87 -10.98 0.85 14.62
CA ALA A 87 -11.75 2.09 14.55
C ALA A 87 -12.06 2.55 15.98
#